data_AF-A0A957V6C1-F1
#
_entry.id   AF-A0A957V6C1-F1
#
_cell.length_a   1.000
_cell.length_b   1.000
_cell.length_c   1.000
_cell.angle_alpha   90.00
_cell.angle_beta   90.00
_cell.angle_gamma   90.00
#
_symmetry.space_group_name_H-M   'P 1'
#
loop_
_entity.id
_entity.type
_entity.pdbx_description
1 polymer ?
#
loop_
_entity_poly.entity_id
_entity_poly.type
_entity_poly.pdbx_seq_one_letter_code
_entity_poly.pdbx_strand_id
1 'polypeptide(L)'
;VVDEPGPPGTLANSLVVATRQPATLDTFLANAAALPTGYPEEFRAFVARAATQARVAQPPATAPLFTDDHSQVEQVVHGLIVDFLTHP
;
A
#
# COMPACT_ATOMS: atom_id res chain seq x y z
N VAL A 1 2.88 5.26 3.56
CA VAL A 1 3.62 4.12 2.97
C VAL A 1 3.89 3.13 4.06
N VAL A 2 3.64 1.84 3.82
CA VAL A 2 4.02 0.73 4.70
C VAL A 2 4.92 -0.16 3.86
N ASP A 3 6.17 -0.27 4.26
CA ASP A 3 7.16 -1.11 3.58
C ASP A 3 6.97 -2.56 4.08
N GLU A 4 6.64 -3.51 3.21
CA GLU A 4 6.43 -4.91 3.63
C GLU A 4 7.79 -5.59 3.93
N PRO A 5 7.94 -6.35 5.03
CA PRO A 5 9.16 -7.07 5.33
C PRO A 5 9.33 -8.30 4.41
N GLY A 6 9.95 -8.10 3.26
CA GLY A 6 10.51 -9.17 2.41
C GLY A 6 12.02 -9.37 2.67
N PRO A 7 12.59 -10.55 2.34
CA PRO A 7 14.04 -10.73 2.34
C PRO A 7 14.73 -9.66 1.48
N PRO A 8 16.00 -9.30 1.75
CA PRO A 8 16.72 -8.29 0.97
C PRO A 8 16.97 -8.81 -0.45
N GLY A 9 15.98 -8.61 -1.33
CA GLY A 9 15.89 -9.23 -2.65
C GLY A 9 14.69 -8.72 -3.46
N THR A 10 14.92 -7.62 -4.18
CA THR A 10 14.39 -7.25 -5.51
C THR A 10 12.89 -7.17 -5.82
N LEU A 11 11.94 -7.54 -4.95
CA LEU A 11 10.51 -7.31 -5.20
C LEU A 11 9.82 -6.75 -3.95
N ALA A 12 9.95 -5.44 -3.75
CA ALA A 12 9.11 -4.72 -2.80
C ALA A 12 7.70 -4.56 -3.41
N ASN A 13 6.77 -5.41 -3.01
CA ASN A 13 5.36 -5.21 -3.37
C ASN A 13 4.87 -3.93 -2.69
N SER A 14 4.53 -2.92 -3.48
CA SER A 14 3.92 -1.68 -2.98
C SER A 14 2.43 -1.70 -3.28
N LEU A 15 1.61 -1.81 -2.23
CA LEU A 15 0.16 -1.66 -2.35
C LEU A 15 -0.19 -0.17 -2.30
N VAL A 16 -0.72 0.35 -3.40
CA VAL A 16 -1.29 1.70 -3.46
C VAL A 16 -2.80 1.59 -3.21
N VAL A 17 -3.28 2.23 -2.13
CA VAL A 17 -4.71 2.27 -1.79
C VAL A 17 -5.22 3.68 -2.05
N ALA A 18 -6.02 3.84 -3.10
CA ALA A 18 -6.75 5.08 -3.36
C ALA A 18 -8.01 5.14 -2.48
N THR A 19 -8.17 6.23 -1.74
CA THR A 19 -9.34 6.46 -0.89
C THR A 19 -10.09 7.71 -1.35
N ARG A 20 -11.43 7.69 -1.28
CA ARG A 20 -12.27 8.86 -1.62
C ARG A 20 -12.09 10.06 -0.67
N GLN A 21 -11.47 9.82 0.48
CA GLN A 21 -11.09 10.85 1.45
C GLN A 21 -9.56 10.88 1.55
N PRO A 22 -8.94 12.05 1.78
CA PRO A 22 -7.49 12.12 1.99
C PRO A 22 -7.04 11.19 3.11
N ALA A 23 -6.21 10.20 2.79
CA ALA A 23 -5.57 9.36 3.79
C ALA A 23 -4.40 10.12 4.42
N THR A 24 -4.49 10.43 5.70
CA THR A 24 -3.38 11.01 6.48
C THR A 24 -2.77 9.96 7.40
N LEU A 25 -1.51 10.15 7.78
CA LEU A 25 -0.85 9.27 8.75
C LEU A 25 -1.60 9.27 10.09
N ASP A 26 -2.05 10.43 10.57
CA ASP A 26 -2.79 10.56 11.82
C ASP A 26 -4.10 9.77 11.80
N THR A 27 -4.88 9.88 10.72
CA THR A 27 -6.13 9.14 10.57
C THR A 27 -5.88 7.63 10.52
N PHE A 28 -4.82 7.19 9.83
CA PHE A 28 -4.43 5.79 9.82
C PHE A 28 -4.06 5.28 11.22
N LEU A 29 -3.23 6.01 11.96
CA LEU A 29 -2.82 5.61 13.32
C LEU A 29 -4.00 5.58 14.30
N ALA A 30 -4.90 6.56 14.21
CA ALA A 30 -6.12 6.58 15.01
C ALA A 30 -7.02 5.37 14.71
N ASN A 31 -7.22 5.05 13.43
CA ASN A 31 -8.03 3.89 13.03
C ASN A 31 -7.38 2.56 13.40
N ALA A 32 -6.05 2.46 13.29
CA ALA A 32 -5.28 1.28 13.71
C ALA A 32 -5.42 1.01 15.21
N ALA A 33 -5.38 2.07 16.04
CA ALA A 33 -5.60 1.95 17.48
C ALA A 33 -7.06 1.59 17.85
N ALA A 34 -8.02 2.00 17.01
CA ALA A 34 -9.45 1.76 17.21
C ALA A 34 -9.95 0.43 16.60
N LEU A 35 -9.06 -0.45 16.11
CA LEU A 35 -9.47 -1.68 15.43
C LEU A 35 -10.28 -2.60 16.38
N PRO A 36 -11.52 -2.98 16.02
CA PRO A 36 -12.37 -3.80 16.88
C PRO A 36 -11.75 -5.17 17.23
N THR A 37 -12.00 -5.64 18.46
CA THR A 37 -11.60 -6.98 18.92
C THR A 37 -12.36 -8.12 18.25
N GLY A 38 -13.38 -7.81 17.44
CA GLY A 38 -14.09 -8.79 16.61
C GLY A 38 -13.32 -9.24 15.36
N TYR A 39 -12.26 -8.51 14.94
CA TYR A 39 -11.41 -8.93 13.83
C TYR A 39 -10.47 -10.08 14.24
N PRO A 40 -10.03 -10.93 13.30
CA PRO A 40 -9.03 -11.95 13.57
C PRO A 40 -7.75 -11.37 14.20
N GLU A 41 -7.11 -12.14 15.08
CA GLU A 41 -5.93 -11.68 15.83
C GLU A 41 -4.77 -11.34 14.89
N GLU A 42 -4.57 -12.15 13.85
CA GLU A 42 -3.55 -11.96 12.82
C GLU A 42 -3.70 -10.61 12.11
N PHE A 43 -4.93 -10.14 11.89
CA PHE A 43 -5.17 -8.85 11.23
C PHE A 43 -4.87 -7.69 12.17
N ARG A 44 -5.26 -7.80 13.45
CA ARG A 44 -4.89 -6.80 14.46
C ARG A 44 -3.38 -6.73 14.65
N ALA A 45 -2.72 -7.88 14.70
CA ALA A 45 -1.26 -7.97 14.85
C ALA A 45 -0.55 -7.38 13.63
N PHE A 46 -1.04 -7.64 12.42
CA PHE A 46 -0.53 -7.03 11.19
C PHE A 46 -0.67 -5.50 11.23
N VAL A 47 -1.86 -4.98 11.54
CA VAL A 47 -2.11 -3.53 11.61
C VAL A 47 -1.23 -2.87 12.67
N ALA A 48 -1.06 -3.50 13.84
CA ALA A 48 -0.18 -3.00 14.89
C ALA A 48 1.29 -2.91 14.43
N ARG A 49 1.78 -3.92 13.70
CA ARG A 49 3.14 -3.89 13.11
C ARG A 49 3.26 -2.81 12.04
N ALA A 50 2.29 -2.72 11.14
CA ALA A 50 2.25 -1.70 10.09
C ALA A 50 2.26 -0.28 10.67
N ALA A 51 1.55 -0.04 11.78
CA ALA A 51 1.53 1.25 12.46
C ALA A 51 2.92 1.72 12.92
N THR A 52 3.83 0.80 13.26
CA THR A 52 5.21 1.14 13.65
C THR A 52 6.11 1.53 12.48
N GLN A 53 5.71 1.19 11.26
CA GLN A 53 6.50 1.39 10.03
C GLN A 53 5.88 2.45 9.11
N ALA A 54 4.63 2.83 9.36
CA ALA A 54 3.90 3.78 8.55
C ALA A 54 4.52 5.18 8.63
N ARG A 55 4.76 5.77 7.46
CA ARG A 55 5.26 7.14 7.32
C ARG A 55 4.63 7.87 6.14
N VAL A 56 4.66 9.20 6.21
CA VAL A 56 4.36 10.07 5.07
C VAL A 56 5.45 9.89 4.02
N ALA A 57 5.06 9.71 2.76
CA ALA A 57 6.02 9.65 1.66
C ALA A 57 6.70 11.02 1.50
N GLN A 58 8.02 11.02 1.32
CA GLN A 58 8.80 12.22 1.02
C GLN A 58 9.46 12.05 -0.36
N PRO A 59 8.68 12.03 -1.46
CA PRO A 59 9.26 11.95 -2.78
C PRO A 59 10.05 13.23 -3.11
N PRO A 60 11.12 13.15 -3.92
CA PRO A 60 11.79 14.34 -4.42
C PRO A 60 10.84 15.21 -5.26
N ALA A 61 11.09 16.52 -5.35
CA ALA A 61 10.24 17.45 -6.10
C ALA A 61 10.14 17.11 -7.60
N THR A 62 11.08 16.33 -8.13
CA THR A 62 11.11 15.84 -9.51
C THR A 62 10.40 14.49 -9.69
N ALA A 63 9.84 13.91 -8.61
CA ALA A 63 9.14 12.63 -8.72
C ALA A 63 7.90 12.79 -9.60
N PRO A 64 7.66 11.86 -10.54
CA PRO A 64 6.45 11.88 -11.36
C PRO A 64 5.22 11.75 -10.45
N LEU A 65 4.25 12.64 -10.65
CA LEU A 65 2.96 12.55 -9.99
C LEU A 65 2.08 11.59 -10.80
N PHE A 66 1.75 10.45 -10.20
CA PHE A 66 0.75 9.53 -10.75
C PHE A 66 -0.62 9.96 -10.23
N THR A 67 -1.37 10.71 -11.02
CA THR A 67 -2.80 10.95 -10.76
C THR A 67 -3.62 9.87 -11.46
N ASP A 68 -4.57 9.28 -10.72
CA ASP A 68 -5.44 8.20 -11.21
C ASP A 68 -6.38 8.65 -12.36
N ASP A 69 -6.41 9.95 -12.64
CA ASP A 69 -7.41 10.53 -13.53
C ASP A 69 -7.31 10.08 -14.99
N HIS A 70 -6.20 9.47 -15.41
CA HIS A 70 -6.03 8.79 -16.72
C HIS A 70 -4.82 7.82 -16.72
N SER A 71 -4.48 7.20 -15.58
CA SER A 71 -3.14 6.60 -15.43
C SER A 71 -2.96 5.27 -16.20
N GLN A 72 -1.83 5.15 -16.91
CA GLN A 72 -1.40 3.89 -17.55
C GLN A 72 -1.14 2.75 -16.56
N VAL A 73 -1.24 3.01 -15.25
CA VAL A 73 -1.10 2.00 -14.19
C VAL A 73 -2.10 0.86 -14.37
N GLU A 74 -3.35 1.15 -14.76
CA GLU A 74 -4.32 0.07 -15.03
C GLU A 74 -3.88 -0.83 -16.19
N GLN A 75 -3.25 -0.27 -17.23
CA GLN A 75 -2.75 -1.02 -18.38
C GLN A 75 -1.50 -1.83 -18.04
N VAL A 76 -0.61 -1.29 -17.20
CA VAL A 76 0.58 -1.99 -16.72
C VAL A 76 0.20 -3.13 -15.78
N VAL A 77 -0.74 -2.89 -14.86
CA VAL A 77 -1.25 -3.92 -13.94
C VAL A 77 -1.99 -5.01 -14.72
N HIS A 78 -2.86 -4.66 -15.68
CA HIS A 78 -3.48 -5.66 -16.55
C HIS A 78 -2.45 -6.45 -17.36
N GLY A 79 -1.41 -5.79 -17.89
CA GLY A 79 -0.34 -6.44 -18.62
C GLY A 79 0.38 -7.49 -17.78
N LEU A 80 0.74 -7.16 -16.55
CA LEU A 80 1.39 -8.09 -15.61
C LEU A 80 0.50 -9.29 -15.25
N ILE A 81 -0.80 -9.06 -15.09
CA ILE A 81 -1.77 -10.14 -14.78
C ILE A 81 -1.95 -11.06 -15.98
N VAL A 82 -2.12 -10.51 -17.18
CA VAL A 82 -2.30 -11.31 -18.41
C VAL A 82 -1.04 -12.13 -18.70
N ASP A 83 0.15 -11.54 -18.56
CA ASP A 83 1.41 -12.26 -18.79
C ASP A 83 1.56 -13.46 -17.84
N PHE A 84 1.33 -13.25 -16.54
CA PHE A 84 1.33 -14.33 -15.55
C PHE A 84 0.35 -15.47 -15.87
N LEU A 85 -0.84 -15.15 -16.39
CA LEU A 85 -1.86 -16.15 -16.69
C LEU A 85 -1.64 -16.87 -18.03
N THR A 86 -0.87 -16.30 -18.94
CA THR A 86 -0.73 -16.79 -20.33
C THR A 86 0.64 -17.33 -20.68
N HIS A 87 1.68 -17.00 -19.90
CA HIS A 87 3.05 -17.51 -20.06
C HIS A 87 3.62 -18.00 -18.71
N PRO A 88 3.16 -19.16 -18.20
CA PRO A 88 3.64 -19.74 -16.95
C PRO A 88 5.09 -20.22 -17.00
#